data_AF-A0A4S8HWU3-F1
#
_entry.id   AF-A0A4S8HWU3-F1
#
_cell.length_a   1.000
_cell.length_b   1.000
_cell.length_c   1.000
_cell.angle_alpha   90.00
_cell.angle_beta   90.00
_cell.angle_gamma   90.00
#
_symmetry.space_group_name_H-M   'P 1'
#
loop_
_entity.id
_entity.type
_entity.pdbx_description
1 polymer ?
#
loop_
_entity_poly.entity_id
_entity_poly.type
_entity_poly.pdbx_seq_one_letter_code
_entity_poly.pdbx_strand_id
1 'polypeptide(L)' 'MHAQDDSTSWVGNSIAYYKALTAKKISGQLLVYPKGGHGFAMYNKAMGESWLPQAMKWLRINGFHR' A
#
# COMPACT_ATOMS: atom_id res chain seq x y z
N MET A 1 0.31 1.33 -0.04
CA MET A 1 0.68 0.48 1.11
C MET A 1 0.55 1.30 2.37
N HIS A 2 0.11 0.72 3.48
CA HIS A 2 -0.03 1.42 4.76
C HIS A 2 -0.04 0.39 5.90
N ALA A 3 0.58 0.70 7.04
CA ALA A 3 0.37 -0.06 8.27
C ALA A 3 -0.87 0.44 9.04
N GLN A 4 -1.71 -0.47 9.51
CA GLN A 4 -2.93 -0.15 10.26
C GLN A 4 -2.63 0.48 11.63
N ASP A 5 -1.47 0.16 12.21
CA ASP A 5 -0.98 0.70 13.48
C ASP A 5 -0.14 1.98 13.32
N ASP A 6 -0.13 2.61 12.13
CA ASP A 6 0.49 3.94 11.95
C ASP A 6 -0.30 5.00 12.73
N SER A 7 0.28 5.48 13.83
CA SER A 7 -0.30 6.50 14.70
C SER A 7 -0.06 7.93 14.21
N THR A 8 0.86 8.13 13.26
CA THR A 8 1.22 9.44 12.69
C THR A 8 0.36 9.76 11.48
N SER A 9 0.18 8.78 10.59
CA SER A 9 -0.69 8.85 9.43
C SER A 9 -1.75 7.78 9.57
N TRP A 10 -3.00 8.16 9.81
CA TRP A 10 -4.05 7.16 9.95
C TRP A 10 -4.27 6.38 8.66
N VAL A 11 -4.42 5.05 8.76
CA VAL A 11 -4.73 4.16 7.62
C VAL A 11 -5.96 4.61 6.82
N GLY A 12 -6.88 5.32 7.48
CA GLY A 12 -8.05 5.95 6.89
C GLY A 12 -7.72 6.87 5.70
N ASN A 13 -6.56 7.53 5.71
CA ASN A 13 -6.11 8.38 4.60
C ASN A 13 -5.98 7.59 3.29
N SER A 14 -5.30 6.44 3.34
CA SER A 14 -5.14 5.58 2.16
C SER A 14 -6.44 4.89 1.75
N ILE A 15 -7.29 4.53 2.71
CA ILE A 15 -8.62 3.96 2.42
C ILE A 15 -9.50 4.99 1.71
N ALA A 16 -9.53 6.23 2.19
CA ALA A 16 -10.29 7.32 1.59
C ALA A 16 -9.82 7.60 0.16
N TYR A 17 -8.50 7.66 -0.05
CA TYR A 17 -7.91 7.82 -1.39
C TYR A 17 -8.29 6.67 -2.33
N TYR A 18 -8.17 5.43 -1.89
CA TYR A 18 -8.55 4.26 -2.69
C TYR A 18 -10.03 4.28 -3.06
N LYS A 19 -10.92 4.59 -2.11
CA LYS A 19 -12.36 4.75 -2.36
C LYS A 19 -12.64 5.82 -3.41
N ALA A 20 -11.95 6.96 -3.35
CA ALA A 20 -12.11 8.05 -4.32
C ALA A 20 -11.67 7.62 -5.73
N LEU A 21 -10.55 6.89 -5.87
CA LEU A 21 -10.12 6.31 -7.15
C LEU A 21 -11.17 5.36 -7.71
N THR A 22 -11.67 4.42 -6.89
CA THR A 22 -12.69 3.46 -7.30
C THR A 22 -13.98 4.16 -7.74
N ALA A 23 -14.43 5.19 -7.03
CA ALA A 23 -15.61 5.97 -7.40
C ALA A 23 -15.46 6.67 -8.77
N LYS A 24 -14.23 7.00 -9.16
CA LYS A 24 -13.89 7.55 -10.49
C LYS A 24 -13.54 6.50 -11.53
N LYS A 25 -13.74 5.21 -11.22
CA LYS A 25 -13.39 4.06 -12.08
C LYS A 25 -11.90 4.03 -12.45
N ILE A 26 -11.04 4.58 -11.59
CA ILE A 26 -9.59 4.51 -11.74
C ILE A 26 -9.10 3.27 -11.00
N SER A 27 -8.52 2.33 -11.73
CA SER A 27 -7.96 1.10 -11.16
C SER A 27 -6.76 1.41 -10.26
N GLY A 28 -6.71 0.78 -9.10
CA GLY A 28 -5.61 0.90 -8.14
C GLY A 28 -5.51 -0.34 -7.26
N GLN A 29 -4.42 -0.44 -6.50
CA GLN A 29 -4.21 -1.50 -5.51
C GLN A 29 -3.84 -0.88 -4.17
N LEU A 30 -4.55 -1.28 -3.11
CA LEU A 30 -4.24 -0.90 -1.74
C LEU A 30 -3.81 -2.13 -0.96
N LEU A 31 -2.59 -2.09 -0.41
CA LEU A 31 -2.04 -3.08 0.51
C LEU A 31 -2.05 -2.50 1.92
N VAL A 32 -2.69 -3.19 2.87
CA VAL A 32 -2.73 -2.80 4.28
C VAL A 32 -2.09 -3.90 5.11
N TYR A 33 -1.12 -3.52 5.94
CA TYR A 33 -0.52 -4.42 6.93
C TYR A 33 -1.14 -4.18 8.30
N PRO A 34 -1.32 -5.22 9.14
CA PRO A 34 -1.82 -5.02 10.49
C PRO A 34 -0.81 -4.27 11.38
N LYS A 35 0.49 -4.43 11.12
CA LYS A 35 1.59 -3.82 11.89
C LYS A 35 2.70 -3.30 11.01
N GLY A 36 3.44 -2.31 11.49
CA GLY A 36 4.62 -1.74 10.85
C GLY A 36 4.95 -0.30 11.26
N GLY A 37 3.99 0.40 11.86
CA GLY A 37 4.12 1.79 12.27
C GLY A 37 4.35 2.76 11.10
N HIS A 38 4.72 3.99 11.44
CA HIS A 38 5.06 5.00 10.44
C HIS A 38 6.44 4.75 9.83
N GLY A 39 6.55 4.88 8.50
CA GLY A 39 7.85 5.00 7.84
C GLY A 39 8.74 3.74 7.83
N PHE A 40 8.18 2.55 7.68
CA PHE A 40 8.96 1.28 7.57
C PHE A 40 9.76 1.12 6.25
N ALA A 41 9.87 2.17 5.44
CA ALA A 41 10.61 2.21 4.19
C ALA A 41 10.30 1.00 3.29
N MET A 42 11.33 0.28 2.83
CA MET A 42 11.22 -0.85 1.91
C MET A 42 10.84 -2.17 2.60
N TYR A 43 11.16 -2.33 3.89
CA TYR A 43 11.05 -3.61 4.61
C TYR A 43 10.29 -3.43 5.91
N ASN A 44 9.13 -4.06 5.99
CA ASN A 44 8.30 -4.06 7.18
C ASN A 44 8.79 -5.14 8.15
N LYS A 45 9.60 -4.74 9.14
CA LYS A 45 10.14 -5.66 10.16
C LYS A 45 9.05 -6.38 10.96
N ALA A 46 7.89 -5.75 11.20
CA ALA A 46 6.80 -6.35 11.95
C ALA A 46 6.11 -7.49 11.19
N MET A 47 6.21 -7.47 9.86
CA MET A 47 5.66 -8.50 8.97
C MET A 47 6.73 -9.45 8.42
N GLY A 48 8.01 -9.13 8.59
CA GLY A 48 9.12 -9.91 8.06
C GLY A 48 9.27 -9.84 6.54
N GLU A 49 8.66 -8.85 5.88
CA GLU A 49 8.59 -8.80 4.41
C GLU A 49 8.75 -7.39 3.82
N SER A 50 9.09 -7.35 2.52
CA SER A 50 9.07 -6.14 1.71
C SER A 50 7.76 -6.03 0.94
N TRP A 51 7.25 -4.82 0.78
CA TRP A 51 6.11 -4.55 -0.10
C TRP A 51 6.49 -4.46 -1.59
N LEU A 52 7.79 -4.32 -1.91
CA LEU A 52 8.25 -4.15 -3.29
C LEU A 52 7.77 -5.24 -4.24
N PRO A 53 7.77 -6.55 -3.90
CA PRO A 53 7.25 -7.58 -4.80
C PRO A 53 5.80 -7.35 -5.23
N GLN A 54 4.94 -6.83 -4.33
CA GLN A 54 3.56 -6.48 -4.67
C GLN A 54 3.50 -5.28 -5.62
N ALA A 55 4.34 -4.27 -5.41
CA ALA A 55 4.43 -3.13 -6.32
C ALA A 55 4.99 -3.53 -7.70
N MET A 56 5.99 -4.41 -7.76
CA MET A 56 6.51 -4.94 -9.02
C MET A 56 5.46 -5.74 -9.78
N LYS A 57 4.66 -6.55 -9.08
CA LYS A 57 3.50 -7.24 -9.67
C LYS A 57 2.51 -6.21 -10.23
N TRP A 58 2.20 -5.16 -9.48
CA TRP A 58 1.31 -4.09 -9.93
C TRP A 58 1.84 -3.38 -11.19
N LEU A 59 3.13 -3.05 -11.24
CA LEU A 59 3.76 -2.43 -12.40
C LEU A 59 3.66 -3.34 -13.63
N ARG A 60 3.91 -4.64 -13.46
CA ARG A 60 3.82 -5.61 -14.56
C ARG A 60 2.42 -5.73 -15.14
N ILE A 61 1.40 -5.88 -14.30
CA ILE A 61 0.01 -6.02 -14.79
C ILE A 61 -0.52 -4.75 -15.47
N ASN A 62 0.05 -3.59 -15.15
CA ASN A 62 -0.30 -2.31 -15.78
C ASN A 62 0.66 -1.93 -16.94
N GLY A 63 1.58 -2.81 -17.32
CA GLY A 63 2.49 -2.58 -18.45
C GLY A 63 3.63 -1.58 -18.20
N PHE A 64 3.89 -1.23 -16.95
CA PHE A 64 4.97 -0.29 -16.56
C PHE A 64 6.33 -0.96 -16.32
N HIS A 65 6.37 -2.30 -16.21
CA HIS A 65 7.60 -3.06 -16.04
C HIS A 65 7.46 -4.42 -16.74
N ARG A 66 8.46 -4.82 -17.53
CA ARG A 66 8.49 -6.08 -18.27
C ARG A 66 9.38 -7.07 -17.55
#